data_AF-A0AA36HRZ0-F1
#
_entry.id   AF-A0AA36HRZ0-F1
#
_cell.length_a   1.000
_cell.length_b   1.000
_cell.length_c   1.000
_cell.angle_alpha   90.00
_cell.angle_beta   90.00
_cell.angle_gamma   90.00
#
_symmetry.space_group_name_H-M   'P 1'
#
loop_
_entity.id
_entity.type
_entity.pdbx_description
1 polymer ?
#
loop_
_entity_poly.entity_id
_entity_poly.type
_entity_poly.pdbx_seq_one_letter_code
_entity_poly.pdbx_strand_id
1 'polypeptide(L)'
;MSGAGEPSLPSLLAEVSELLRSSTLMENKRETIFELLRRSCLKSARDGALDSVSDAAAEDGWYFLLMIRRKSPVRKRRVDECLKALSSSQRWMQRLQTKKLQDFLAQDAESQKLLCGDTAGSNPFANAASAAPVCSPKAAAGTLVFSAAYEGAVGDQGPPKGEGEEGAELIRSTVSRRRSGKASPRQPKRAWSLSRNTTYGITEKIGSGAKTAYSKAREFDEKHQVTSKTASKNPFGAPQTARF
;
A
#
# COMPACT_ATOMS: atom_id res chain seq x y z
N MET A 1 19.89 13.98 -16.68
CA MET A 1 19.58 12.65 -16.13
C MET A 1 18.09 12.45 -16.29
N SER A 2 17.65 11.72 -17.33
CA SER A 2 16.22 11.41 -17.50
C SER A 2 15.80 10.54 -16.32
N GLY A 3 15.02 11.11 -15.40
CA GLY A 3 14.45 10.36 -14.30
C GLY A 3 13.69 9.18 -14.89
N ALA A 4 14.02 7.97 -14.46
CA ALA A 4 13.26 6.78 -14.84
C ALA A 4 11.78 7.08 -14.55
N GLY A 5 10.98 7.23 -15.60
CA GLY A 5 9.59 7.63 -15.48
C GLY A 5 8.87 6.66 -14.56
N GLU A 6 8.22 7.17 -13.51
CA GLU A 6 7.40 6.33 -12.65
C GLU A 6 6.37 5.58 -13.51
N PRO A 7 6.25 4.24 -13.37
CA PRO A 7 5.31 3.49 -14.16
C PRO A 7 3.89 3.95 -13.85
N SER A 8 3.11 4.20 -14.90
CA SER A 8 1.72 4.62 -14.76
C SER A 8 0.89 3.52 -14.09
N LEU A 9 -0.16 3.89 -13.35
CA LEU A 9 -1.04 2.94 -12.67
C LEU A 9 -1.61 1.87 -13.63
N PRO A 10 -2.08 2.20 -14.85
CA PRO A 10 -2.54 1.19 -15.80
C PRO A 10 -1.43 0.18 -16.19
N SER A 11 -0.19 0.65 -16.36
CA SER A 11 0.95 -0.22 -16.68
C SER A 11 1.26 -1.18 -15.55
N LEU A 12 1.20 -0.72 -14.30
CA LEU A 12 1.42 -1.56 -13.13
C LEU A 12 0.31 -2.61 -12.97
N LEU A 13 -0.95 -2.24 -13.24
CA LEU A 13 -2.05 -3.19 -13.16
C LEU A 13 -1.98 -4.26 -14.24
N ALA A 14 -1.47 -3.93 -15.44
CA ALA A 14 -1.18 -4.93 -16.46
C ALA A 14 -0.10 -5.93 -15.99
N GLU A 15 0.95 -5.47 -15.30
CA GLU A 15 1.95 -6.35 -14.70
C GLU A 15 1.35 -7.20 -13.56
N VAL A 16 0.42 -6.64 -12.77
CA VAL A 16 -0.34 -7.40 -11.77
C VAL A 16 -1.16 -8.52 -12.42
N SER A 17 -1.87 -8.25 -13.53
CA SER A 17 -2.61 -9.28 -14.27
C SER A 17 -1.68 -10.41 -14.75
N GLU A 18 -0.47 -10.08 -15.19
CA GLU A 18 0.54 -11.08 -15.57
C GLU A 18 1.04 -11.88 -14.37
N LEU A 19 1.31 -11.22 -13.23
CA LEU A 19 1.68 -11.90 -11.99
C LEU A 19 0.60 -12.86 -11.49
N LEU A 20 -0.67 -12.48 -11.57
CA LEU A 20 -1.77 -13.32 -11.12
C LEU A 20 -1.89 -14.61 -11.95
N ARG A 21 -1.42 -14.60 -13.19
CA ARG A 21 -1.33 -15.80 -14.05
C ARG A 21 -0.11 -16.68 -13.72
N SER A 22 0.93 -16.12 -13.10
CA SER A 22 2.19 -16.83 -12.82
C SER A 22 2.54 -16.84 -11.32
N SER A 23 2.21 -17.96 -10.66
CA SER A 23 2.47 -18.11 -9.21
C SER A 23 3.95 -17.98 -8.85
N THR A 24 4.87 -18.40 -9.72
CA THR A 24 6.32 -18.32 -9.46
C THR A 24 6.83 -16.87 -9.53
N LEU A 25 6.34 -16.09 -10.49
CA LEU A 25 6.69 -14.66 -10.59
C LEU A 25 6.13 -13.87 -9.41
N MET A 26 4.94 -14.24 -8.94
CA MET A 26 4.31 -13.59 -7.80
C MET A 26 5.18 -13.70 -6.54
N GLU A 27 5.83 -14.83 -6.28
CA GLU A 27 6.70 -14.95 -5.09
C GLU A 27 7.95 -14.05 -5.16
N ASN A 28 8.53 -13.91 -6.35
CA ASN A 28 9.76 -13.14 -6.56
C ASN A 28 9.52 -11.64 -6.62
N LYS A 29 8.46 -11.20 -7.31
CA LYS A 29 8.22 -9.77 -7.61
C LYS A 29 7.13 -9.12 -6.76
N ARG A 30 6.36 -9.88 -5.96
CA ARG A 30 5.21 -9.32 -5.20
C ARG A 30 5.55 -8.08 -4.40
N GLU A 31 6.74 -8.00 -3.80
CA GLU A 31 7.07 -6.92 -2.88
C GLU A 31 7.36 -5.63 -3.64
N THR A 32 8.16 -5.73 -4.69
CA THR A 32 8.46 -4.62 -5.59
C THR A 32 7.19 -4.10 -6.24
N ILE A 33 6.36 -4.99 -6.79
CA ILE A 33 5.12 -4.58 -7.46
C ILE A 33 4.10 -4.03 -6.47
N PHE A 34 4.00 -4.60 -5.25
CA PHE A 34 3.16 -4.04 -4.20
C PHE A 34 3.55 -2.61 -3.82
N GLU A 35 4.84 -2.33 -3.61
CA GLU A 35 5.27 -0.98 -3.23
C GLU A 35 5.10 0.03 -4.37
N LEU A 36 5.31 -0.37 -5.63
CA LEU A 36 5.02 0.47 -6.80
C LEU A 36 3.52 0.73 -6.92
N LEU A 37 2.70 -0.32 -6.84
CA LEU A 37 1.24 -0.23 -6.91
C LEU A 37 0.71 0.67 -5.80
N ARG A 38 1.19 0.52 -4.56
CA ARG A 38 0.80 1.36 -3.41
C ARG A 38 1.06 2.84 -3.69
N ARG A 39 2.28 3.19 -4.14
CA ARG A 39 2.63 4.58 -4.47
C ARG A 39 1.72 5.14 -5.56
N SER A 40 1.50 4.37 -6.62
CA SER A 40 0.64 4.79 -7.74
C SER A 40 -0.83 4.90 -7.35
N CYS A 41 -1.37 3.99 -6.53
CA CYS A 41 -2.74 4.08 -6.02
C CYS A 41 -2.94 5.33 -5.16
N LEU A 42 -2.02 5.62 -4.23
CA LEU A 42 -2.10 6.80 -3.36
C LEU A 42 -1.98 8.10 -4.18
N LYS A 43 -1.09 8.12 -5.17
CA LYS A 43 -0.92 9.25 -6.09
C LYS A 43 -2.18 9.46 -6.93
N SER A 44 -2.67 8.43 -7.60
CA SER A 44 -3.88 8.49 -8.43
C SER A 44 -5.13 8.82 -7.63
N ALA A 45 -5.25 8.39 -6.37
CA ALA A 45 -6.36 8.77 -5.49
C ALA A 45 -6.34 10.27 -5.18
N ARG A 46 -5.14 10.82 -4.91
CA ARG A 46 -4.96 12.26 -4.68
C ARG A 46 -5.24 13.09 -5.94
N ASP A 47 -4.82 12.59 -7.09
CA ASP A 47 -4.92 13.29 -8.38
C ASP A 47 -6.31 13.12 -9.03
N GLY A 48 -7.21 12.29 -8.46
CA GLY A 48 -8.49 11.96 -9.07
C GLY A 48 -8.37 11.11 -10.35
N ALA A 49 -7.21 10.51 -10.60
CA ALA A 49 -6.90 9.75 -11.81
C ALA A 49 -7.25 8.26 -11.71
N LEU A 50 -7.92 7.81 -10.64
CA LEU A 50 -8.30 6.41 -10.45
C LEU A 50 -9.28 5.91 -11.53
N ASP A 51 -10.09 6.81 -12.08
CA ASP A 51 -11.15 6.46 -13.02
C ASP A 51 -10.64 6.22 -14.45
N SER A 52 -9.36 6.43 -14.73
CA SER A 52 -8.79 6.14 -16.06
C SER A 52 -8.45 4.66 -16.28
N VAL A 53 -8.59 3.83 -15.25
CA VAL A 53 -8.23 2.40 -15.26
C VAL A 53 -9.37 1.56 -15.85
N SER A 54 -9.02 0.50 -16.60
CA SER A 54 -10.01 -0.44 -17.13
C SER A 54 -10.62 -1.31 -16.03
N ASP A 55 -11.86 -1.74 -16.22
CA ASP A 55 -12.60 -2.47 -15.18
C ASP A 55 -11.94 -3.81 -14.82
N ALA A 56 -11.42 -4.53 -15.82
CA ALA A 56 -10.70 -5.78 -15.60
C ALA A 56 -9.40 -5.57 -14.80
N ALA A 57 -8.65 -4.50 -15.10
CA ALA A 57 -7.42 -4.17 -14.39
C ALA A 57 -7.71 -3.74 -12.94
N ALA A 58 -8.82 -3.04 -12.70
CA ALA A 58 -9.25 -2.68 -11.35
C ALA A 58 -9.63 -3.93 -10.52
N GLU A 59 -10.33 -4.89 -11.12
CA GLU A 59 -10.64 -6.18 -10.46
C GLU A 59 -9.38 -6.97 -10.09
N ASP A 60 -8.42 -7.08 -11.01
CA ASP A 60 -7.12 -7.72 -10.75
C ASP A 60 -6.33 -7.00 -9.63
N GLY A 61 -6.39 -5.66 -9.61
CA GLY A 61 -5.80 -4.84 -8.56
C GLY A 61 -6.41 -5.13 -7.18
N TRP A 62 -7.74 -5.19 -7.07
CA TRP A 62 -8.42 -5.57 -5.82
C TRP A 62 -8.02 -6.97 -5.37
N TYR A 63 -8.03 -7.93 -6.28
CA TYR A 63 -7.69 -9.32 -5.99
C TYR A 63 -6.25 -9.44 -5.46
N PHE A 64 -5.30 -8.77 -6.10
CA PHE A 64 -3.91 -8.76 -5.69
C PHE A 64 -3.73 -8.17 -4.28
N LEU A 65 -4.35 -7.02 -3.98
CA LEU A 65 -4.25 -6.40 -2.66
C LEU A 65 -4.83 -7.29 -1.55
N LEU A 66 -6.03 -7.85 -1.76
CA LEU A 66 -6.66 -8.77 -0.80
C LEU A 66 -5.80 -10.04 -0.60
N MET A 67 -5.18 -10.55 -1.66
CA MET A 67 -4.26 -11.68 -1.57
C MET A 67 -3.01 -11.34 -0.73
N ILE A 68 -2.37 -10.19 -0.97
CA ILE A 68 -1.18 -9.76 -0.21
C ILE A 68 -1.53 -9.59 1.27
N ARG A 69 -2.68 -8.97 1.56
CA ARG A 69 -3.19 -8.81 2.92
C ARG A 69 -3.31 -10.16 3.64
N ARG A 70 -3.96 -11.14 3.00
CA ARG A 70 -4.15 -12.49 3.55
C ARG A 70 -2.83 -13.21 3.79
N LYS A 71 -1.88 -13.09 2.87
CA LYS A 71 -0.57 -13.78 2.96
C LYS A 71 0.40 -13.10 3.94
N SER A 72 0.21 -11.82 4.26
CA SER A 72 1.21 -11.05 4.99
C SER A 72 0.57 -10.12 6.04
N PRO A 73 0.35 -10.60 7.27
CA PRO A 73 -0.26 -9.79 8.34
C PRO A 73 0.60 -8.58 8.70
N VAL A 74 1.93 -8.68 8.55
CA VAL A 74 2.89 -7.58 8.77
C VAL A 74 2.59 -6.39 7.85
N ARG A 75 2.08 -6.64 6.64
CA ARG A 75 1.78 -5.62 5.63
C ARG A 75 0.34 -5.14 5.64
N LYS A 76 -0.51 -5.75 6.48
CA LYS A 76 -1.95 -5.45 6.54
C LYS A 76 -2.23 -3.95 6.59
N ARG A 77 -1.57 -3.21 7.49
CA ARG A 77 -1.73 -1.75 7.60
C ARG A 77 -1.46 -1.00 6.30
N ARG A 78 -0.41 -1.37 5.56
CA ARG A 78 -0.08 -0.72 4.28
C ARG A 78 -1.09 -1.07 3.20
N VAL A 79 -1.60 -2.31 3.21
CA VAL A 79 -2.68 -2.69 2.30
C VAL A 79 -3.96 -1.94 2.65
N ASP A 80 -4.30 -1.78 3.92
CA ASP A 80 -5.49 -1.02 4.38
C ASP A 80 -5.48 0.42 3.85
N GLU A 81 -4.31 1.07 3.84
CA GLU A 81 -4.14 2.40 3.25
C GLU A 81 -4.49 2.41 1.75
N CYS A 82 -4.03 1.41 0.99
CA CYS A 82 -4.39 1.27 -0.42
C CYS A 82 -5.89 1.02 -0.60
N LEU A 83 -6.47 0.08 0.18
CA LEU A 83 -7.89 -0.25 0.07
C LEU A 83 -8.76 0.98 0.36
N LYS A 84 -8.40 1.78 1.38
CA LYS A 84 -9.07 3.06 1.70
C LYS A 84 -8.94 4.09 0.58
N ALA A 85 -7.76 4.20 -0.02
CA ALA A 85 -7.54 5.12 -1.14
C ALA A 85 -8.36 4.70 -2.37
N LEU A 86 -8.41 3.41 -2.68
CA LEU A 86 -9.21 2.89 -3.80
C LEU A 86 -10.72 3.02 -3.53
N SER A 87 -11.17 2.83 -2.29
CA SER A 87 -12.58 2.98 -1.92
C SER A 87 -13.09 4.42 -2.03
N SER A 88 -12.20 5.41 -2.18
CA SER A 88 -12.60 6.79 -2.45
C SER A 88 -13.19 6.97 -3.87
N SER A 89 -12.84 6.09 -4.83
CA SER A 89 -13.46 6.08 -6.15
C SER A 89 -14.69 5.16 -6.16
N GLN A 90 -15.84 5.73 -6.51
CA GLN A 90 -17.09 4.98 -6.66
C GLN A 90 -16.99 3.89 -7.72
N ARG A 91 -16.25 4.13 -8.80
CA ARG A 91 -16.03 3.15 -9.87
C ARG A 91 -15.28 1.92 -9.34
N TRP A 92 -14.23 2.13 -8.55
CA TRP A 92 -13.47 1.05 -7.93
C TRP A 92 -14.32 0.26 -6.92
N MET A 93 -15.17 0.95 -6.15
CA MET A 93 -16.11 0.30 -5.22
C MET A 93 -17.15 -0.57 -5.93
N GLN A 94 -17.68 -0.13 -7.08
CA GLN A 94 -18.61 -0.96 -7.86
C GLN A 94 -17.98 -2.28 -8.30
N ARG A 95 -16.69 -2.31 -8.62
CA ARG A 95 -15.97 -3.53 -9.04
C ARG A 95 -15.78 -4.53 -7.90
N LEU A 96 -15.70 -4.04 -6.67
CA LEU A 96 -15.64 -4.89 -5.48
C LEU A 96 -16.92 -5.74 -5.28
N GLN A 97 -18.04 -5.35 -5.89
CA GLN A 97 -19.32 -6.07 -5.79
C GLN A 97 -19.40 -7.32 -6.68
N THR A 98 -18.36 -7.63 -7.44
CA THR A 98 -18.32 -8.87 -8.21
C THR A 98 -18.34 -10.10 -7.29
N LYS A 99 -19.10 -11.14 -7.69
CA LYS A 99 -19.26 -12.36 -6.89
C LYS A 99 -17.92 -12.97 -6.45
N LYS A 100 -16.94 -12.99 -7.35
CA LYS A 100 -15.59 -13.52 -7.07
C LYS A 100 -14.90 -12.77 -5.93
N LEU A 101 -14.96 -11.43 -5.92
CA LEU A 101 -14.35 -10.62 -4.86
C LEU A 101 -15.14 -10.71 -3.56
N GLN A 102 -16.47 -10.79 -3.63
CA GLN A 102 -17.33 -11.00 -2.47
C GLN A 102 -17.05 -12.34 -1.78
N ASP A 103 -16.88 -13.43 -2.55
CA ASP A 103 -16.51 -14.74 -2.00
C ASP A 103 -15.14 -14.70 -1.31
N PHE A 104 -14.20 -13.90 -1.83
CA PHE A 104 -12.89 -13.67 -1.19
C PHE A 104 -12.99 -12.82 0.07
N LEU A 105 -13.82 -11.76 0.06
CA LEU A 105 -14.06 -10.90 1.22
C LEU A 105 -14.77 -11.63 2.34
N ALA A 106 -15.71 -12.53 2.02
CA ALA A 106 -16.41 -13.35 3.01
C ALA A 106 -15.45 -14.25 3.80
N GLN A 107 -14.30 -14.61 3.22
CA GLN A 107 -13.24 -15.36 3.93
C GLN A 107 -12.37 -14.47 4.84
N ASP A 108 -12.43 -13.15 4.69
CA ASP A 108 -11.66 -12.16 5.46
C ASP A 108 -12.60 -11.14 6.11
N ALA A 109 -13.19 -11.54 7.25
CA ALA A 109 -14.11 -10.71 8.03
C ALA A 109 -13.52 -9.33 8.39
N GLU A 110 -12.20 -9.20 8.53
CA GLU A 110 -11.56 -7.93 8.83
C GLU A 110 -11.50 -6.98 7.62
N SER A 111 -11.35 -7.52 6.41
CA SER A 111 -11.46 -6.73 5.17
C SER A 111 -12.88 -6.20 4.99
N GLN A 112 -13.89 -7.04 5.28
CA GLN A 112 -15.28 -6.63 5.21
C GLN A 112 -15.58 -5.47 6.17
N LYS A 113 -15.10 -5.54 7.42
CA LYS A 113 -15.27 -4.45 8.40
C LYS A 113 -14.63 -3.14 7.94
N LEU A 114 -13.46 -3.20 7.29
CA LEU A 114 -12.78 -2.01 6.78
C LEU A 114 -13.50 -1.36 5.60
N LEU A 115 -14.06 -2.16 4.69
CA LEU A 115 -14.68 -1.68 3.46
C LEU A 115 -16.13 -1.26 3.65
N CYS A 116 -16.87 -1.93 4.54
CA CYS A 116 -18.25 -1.58 4.83
C CYS A 116 -18.37 -0.38 5.79
N GLY A 117 -17.28 -0.02 6.49
CA GLY A 117 -17.29 0.97 7.55
C GLY A 117 -18.19 0.54 8.71
N ASP A 118 -17.85 0.96 9.93
CA ASP A 118 -18.81 0.91 11.04
C ASP A 118 -19.87 2.00 10.78
N THR A 119 -20.76 1.78 9.81
CA THR A 119 -21.87 2.68 9.44
C THR A 119 -22.91 2.83 10.55
N ALA A 120 -22.68 2.23 11.71
CA ALA A 120 -23.51 2.38 12.89
C ALA A 120 -23.35 3.74 13.61
N GLY A 121 -22.41 4.61 13.20
CA GLY A 121 -22.28 5.93 13.83
C GLY A 121 -21.50 6.94 13.00
N SER A 122 -22.23 7.88 12.38
CA SER A 122 -21.72 9.11 11.78
C SER A 122 -20.89 8.94 10.50
N ASN A 123 -21.49 9.25 9.35
CA ASN A 123 -20.77 9.57 8.12
C ASN A 123 -20.31 11.04 8.18
N PRO A 124 -19.01 11.37 8.42
CA PRO A 124 -18.51 12.74 8.27
C PRO A 124 -18.32 13.15 6.79
N PHE A 125 -18.44 12.20 5.86
CA PHE A 125 -18.37 12.41 4.41
C PHE A 125 -19.73 12.31 3.71
N ALA A 126 -20.83 12.24 4.46
CA ALA A 126 -22.15 12.60 3.92
C ALA A 126 -22.10 14.10 3.63
N ASN A 127 -21.58 14.44 2.44
CA ASN A 127 -21.50 15.77 1.91
C ASN A 127 -22.81 16.52 2.19
N ALA A 128 -22.72 17.56 3.00
CA ALA A 128 -23.75 18.58 3.23
C ALA A 128 -24.10 19.40 1.96
N ALA A 129 -23.70 18.94 0.77
CA ALA A 129 -23.95 19.59 -0.51
C ALA A 129 -25.18 19.04 -1.27
N SER A 130 -25.97 18.16 -0.64
CA SER A 130 -27.21 17.59 -1.22
C SER A 130 -28.41 17.72 -0.27
N ALA A 131 -28.49 18.84 0.46
CA ALA A 131 -29.71 19.24 1.16
C ALA A 131 -30.55 20.15 0.25
N ALA A 132 -31.01 19.61 -0.88
CA ALA A 132 -32.24 20.09 -1.50
C ALA A 132 -33.36 19.14 -1.04
N PRO A 133 -34.35 19.61 -0.26
CA PRO A 133 -35.49 18.80 0.11
C PRO A 133 -36.28 18.46 -1.16
N VAL A 134 -36.29 17.19 -1.56
CA VAL A 134 -37.27 16.66 -2.50
C VAL A 134 -38.61 16.62 -1.76
N CYS A 135 -39.28 17.76 -1.72
CA CYS A 135 -40.70 17.82 -1.43
C CYS A 135 -41.41 17.24 -2.64
N SER A 136 -42.01 16.06 -2.50
CA SER A 136 -42.91 15.49 -3.50
C SER A 136 -44.13 16.42 -3.67
N PRO A 137 -44.44 16.93 -4.88
CA PRO A 137 -45.79 17.34 -5.21
C PRO A 137 -46.52 16.11 -5.75
N LYS A 138 -47.50 15.65 -4.98
CA LYS A 138 -48.54 14.76 -5.48
C LYS A 138 -49.27 15.46 -6.63
N ALA A 139 -49.41 14.74 -7.74
CA ALA A 139 -49.90 15.21 -9.02
C ALA A 139 -51.18 16.06 -8.95
N ALA A 140 -51.16 17.19 -9.65
CA ALA A 140 -52.33 17.79 -10.27
C ALA A 140 -51.91 18.34 -11.64
N ALA A 141 -52.66 17.95 -12.67
CA ALA A 141 -52.45 18.32 -14.05
C ALA A 141 -52.43 19.84 -14.26
N GLY A 142 -51.55 20.33 -15.13
CA GLY A 142 -51.49 21.74 -15.50
C GLY A 142 -50.39 22.00 -16.52
N THR A 143 -50.73 21.90 -17.79
CA THR A 143 -49.98 22.45 -18.93
C THR A 143 -49.71 23.94 -18.70
N LEU A 144 -48.44 24.39 -18.70
CA LEU A 144 -48.04 25.68 -19.25
C LEU A 144 -46.59 25.63 -19.76
N VAL A 145 -46.45 26.01 -21.03
CA VAL A 145 -45.22 26.34 -21.74
C VAL A 145 -44.62 27.62 -21.15
N PHE A 146 -43.32 27.68 -20.93
CA PHE A 146 -42.57 28.94 -21.01
C PHE A 146 -41.10 28.69 -21.37
N SER A 147 -40.71 29.24 -22.53
CA SER A 147 -39.33 29.51 -22.91
C SER A 147 -38.83 30.72 -22.12
N ALA A 148 -37.59 30.69 -21.65
CA ALA A 148 -36.78 31.90 -21.48
C ALA A 148 -35.30 31.54 -21.54
N ALA A 149 -34.60 32.19 -22.47
CA ALA A 149 -33.16 32.27 -22.55
C ALA A 149 -32.60 32.90 -21.26
N TYR A 150 -31.43 32.43 -20.82
CA TYR A 150 -30.61 33.21 -19.91
C TYR A 150 -29.20 33.31 -20.46
N GLU A 151 -28.82 34.55 -20.77
CA GLU A 151 -27.50 34.99 -21.17
C GLU A 151 -26.48 34.77 -20.06
N GLY A 152 -25.25 34.47 -20.46
CA GLY A 152 -24.11 34.32 -19.58
C GLY A 152 -23.73 35.65 -18.91
N ALA A 153 -23.63 35.61 -17.58
CA ALA A 153 -22.93 36.62 -16.81
C ALA A 153 -21.51 36.13 -16.52
N VAL A 154 -20.54 36.89 -17.02
CA VAL A 154 -19.11 36.78 -16.75
C VAL A 154 -18.86 37.28 -15.32
N GLY A 155 -18.38 36.39 -14.45
CA GLY A 155 -18.03 36.68 -13.06
C GLY A 155 -16.54 36.45 -12.82
N ASP A 156 -15.78 37.53 -12.94
CA ASP A 156 -14.40 37.72 -12.49
C ASP A 156 -14.29 37.46 -10.97
N GLN A 157 -13.45 36.50 -10.56
CA GLN A 157 -13.03 36.36 -9.15
C GLN A 157 -11.51 36.15 -9.09
N GLY A 158 -10.85 37.18 -8.58
CA GLY A 158 -9.42 37.23 -8.32
C GLY A 158 -8.95 36.33 -7.16
N PRO A 159 -7.62 36.27 -6.94
CA PRO A 159 -7.00 35.35 -6.02
C PRO A 159 -7.03 35.85 -4.56
N PRO A 160 -7.28 34.98 -3.56
CA PRO A 160 -7.08 35.34 -2.16
C PRO A 160 -5.59 35.35 -1.82
N LYS A 161 -5.08 36.57 -1.57
CA LYS A 161 -3.85 36.84 -0.85
C LYS A 161 -4.15 36.73 0.65
N GLY A 162 -3.46 35.84 1.35
CA GLY A 162 -3.62 35.61 2.78
C GLY A 162 -2.30 35.21 3.40
N GLU A 163 -1.50 36.22 3.73
CA GLU A 163 -0.34 36.18 4.60
C GLU A 163 -0.83 36.07 6.05
N GLY A 164 -0.21 35.20 6.86
CA GLY A 164 -0.67 34.98 8.23
C GLY A 164 0.19 34.02 9.04
N GLU A 165 1.23 34.59 9.66
CA GLU A 165 1.67 34.36 11.04
C GLU A 165 2.19 32.97 11.47
N GLU A 166 3.51 32.86 11.44
CA GLU A 166 4.38 32.71 12.62
C GLU A 166 3.70 32.31 13.94
N GLY A 167 3.83 31.03 14.29
CA GLY A 167 3.49 30.47 15.60
C GLY A 167 4.52 29.44 16.02
N ALA A 168 5.59 29.91 16.65
CA ALA A 168 6.57 29.08 17.33
C ALA A 168 5.93 28.45 18.58
N GLU A 169 5.85 27.12 18.65
CA GLU A 169 5.74 26.45 19.95
C GLU A 169 6.62 25.21 20.07
N LEU A 170 7.66 25.46 20.84
CA LEU A 170 8.65 24.58 21.45
C LEU A 170 7.98 23.56 22.39
N ILE A 171 7.80 22.31 21.95
CA ILE A 171 7.51 21.21 22.87
C ILE A 171 8.67 20.19 22.90
N ARG A 172 9.54 20.50 23.86
CA ARG A 172 10.37 19.63 24.71
C ARG A 172 10.33 18.13 24.41
N SER A 173 11.51 17.69 23.98
CA SER A 173 12.12 16.37 24.16
C SER A 173 11.91 15.80 25.58
N THR A 174 11.40 14.58 25.67
CA THR A 174 11.70 13.67 26.78
C THR A 174 12.13 12.31 26.25
N VAL A 175 13.46 12.17 26.18
CA VAL A 175 14.20 10.92 26.15
C VAL A 175 13.81 10.08 27.37
N SER A 176 13.15 8.94 27.15
CA SER A 176 12.99 7.92 28.19
C SER A 176 13.89 6.74 27.90
N ARG A 177 15.09 6.83 28.50
CA ARG A 177 16.15 5.84 28.58
C ARG A 177 15.71 4.77 29.58
N ARG A 178 15.33 3.56 29.14
CA ARG A 178 15.21 2.40 30.05
C ARG A 178 16.04 1.21 29.57
N ARG A 179 17.22 1.14 30.21
CA ARG A 179 17.86 -0.03 30.82
C ARG A 179 17.91 -1.33 30.01
N SER A 180 19.13 -1.57 29.54
CA SER A 180 19.80 -2.87 29.47
C SER A 180 19.50 -3.77 30.68
N GLY A 181 18.84 -4.90 30.44
CA GLY A 181 18.83 -6.06 31.32
C GLY A 181 19.57 -7.22 30.66
N LYS A 182 20.75 -7.55 31.20
CA LYS A 182 21.54 -8.75 30.89
C LYS A 182 21.06 -9.93 31.74
N ALA A 183 21.31 -11.15 31.23
CA ALA A 183 21.14 -12.48 31.83
C ALA A 183 19.67 -12.98 31.88
N SER A 184 19.35 -14.25 31.58
CA SER A 184 20.09 -15.50 31.70
C SER A 184 19.40 -16.62 30.88
N PRO A 185 20.11 -17.68 30.40
CA PRO A 185 19.50 -18.76 29.63
C PRO A 185 18.88 -19.81 30.55
N ARG A 186 17.59 -20.12 30.35
CA ARG A 186 16.94 -21.32 30.90
C ARG A 186 16.26 -22.11 29.78
N GLN A 187 16.99 -23.09 29.24
CA GLN A 187 16.43 -24.41 28.94
C GLN A 187 16.54 -25.27 30.22
N PRO A 188 15.93 -26.45 30.36
CA PRO A 188 14.95 -27.15 29.52
C PRO A 188 13.70 -27.61 30.33
N LYS A 189 12.69 -28.19 29.67
CA LYS A 189 12.14 -29.52 30.03
C LYS A 189 11.08 -29.98 29.04
N ARG A 190 11.33 -31.20 28.56
CA ARG A 190 10.51 -32.05 27.71
C ARG A 190 9.17 -32.36 28.39
N ALA A 191 8.14 -32.62 27.58
CA ALA A 191 7.34 -33.85 27.62
C ALA A 191 5.93 -33.57 27.07
N TRP A 192 5.70 -33.84 25.78
CA TRP A 192 4.38 -34.28 25.33
C TRP A 192 4.58 -35.56 24.52
N SER A 193 3.79 -36.53 24.95
CA SER A 193 3.76 -37.95 24.71
C SER A 193 3.60 -38.37 23.24
N LEU A 194 4.15 -39.55 22.95
CA LEU A 194 3.75 -40.39 21.83
C LEU A 194 2.22 -40.57 21.82
N SER A 195 1.61 -40.44 20.65
CA SER A 195 0.50 -41.31 20.26
C SER A 195 0.72 -41.78 18.83
N ARG A 196 0.72 -43.10 18.68
CA ARG A 196 0.85 -43.84 17.43
C ARG A 196 -0.55 -44.12 16.89
N ASN A 197 -0.77 -43.86 15.61
CA ASN A 197 -1.47 -44.73 14.65
C ASN A 197 -1.24 -44.12 13.25
N THR A 198 -0.35 -44.66 12.41
CA THR A 198 -0.63 -45.72 11.40
C THR A 198 -1.89 -45.36 10.59
N THR A 199 -1.87 -45.05 9.30
CA THR A 199 -1.21 -45.75 8.20
C THR A 199 -1.38 -44.89 6.94
N TYR A 200 -0.30 -44.42 6.31
CA TYR A 200 -0.16 -44.30 4.84
C TYR A 200 1.33 -44.09 4.58
N GLY A 201 1.98 -45.12 4.04
CA GLY A 201 3.40 -45.13 3.75
C GLY A 201 3.75 -44.17 2.62
N ILE A 202 4.36 -43.04 2.96
CA ILE A 202 5.34 -42.36 2.12
C ILE A 202 6.53 -42.09 3.01
N THR A 203 7.51 -42.97 2.89
CA THR A 203 8.76 -42.98 3.64
C THR A 203 9.62 -41.76 3.29
N GLU A 204 9.99 -41.04 4.34
CA GLU A 204 11.27 -40.39 4.59
C GLU A 204 12.22 -40.26 3.39
N LYS A 205 12.35 -39.03 2.83
CA LYS A 205 13.63 -38.54 2.26
C LYS A 205 13.69 -37.03 1.92
N ILE A 206 13.07 -36.14 2.71
CA ILE A 206 13.26 -34.68 2.56
C ILE A 206 13.48 -34.02 3.92
N GLY A 207 14.52 -34.47 4.64
CA GLY A 207 14.83 -34.01 6.00
C GLY A 207 16.30 -33.71 6.25
N SER A 208 17.14 -33.61 5.22
CA SER A 208 18.60 -33.44 5.37
C SER A 208 19.22 -32.36 4.46
N GLY A 209 18.42 -31.57 3.74
CA GLY A 209 18.92 -30.56 2.80
C GLY A 209 19.08 -29.13 3.35
N ALA A 210 18.62 -28.83 4.57
CA ALA A 210 18.59 -27.44 5.08
C ALA A 210 19.83 -27.02 5.89
N LYS A 211 20.74 -27.95 6.23
CA LYS A 211 21.95 -27.62 7.03
C LYS A 211 23.23 -27.46 6.20
N THR A 212 23.21 -27.78 4.91
CA THR A 212 24.39 -27.68 4.03
C THR A 212 24.46 -26.35 3.25
N ALA A 213 23.35 -25.62 3.11
CA ALA A 213 23.33 -24.34 2.40
C ALA A 213 23.91 -23.18 3.23
N TYR A 214 23.76 -23.22 4.56
CA TYR A 214 24.30 -22.16 5.43
C TYR A 214 25.83 -22.23 5.60
N SER A 215 26.43 -23.42 5.46
CA SER A 215 27.89 -23.58 5.54
C SER A 215 28.62 -23.08 4.28
N LYS A 216 28.00 -23.14 3.09
CA LYS A 216 28.63 -22.62 1.86
C LYS A 216 28.57 -21.10 1.71
N ALA A 217 27.57 -20.43 2.31
CA ALA A 217 27.48 -18.96 2.28
C ALA A 217 28.56 -18.30 3.16
N ARG A 218 28.96 -18.94 4.27
CA ARG A 218 30.04 -18.45 5.13
C ARG A 218 31.43 -18.65 4.52
N GLU A 219 31.63 -19.72 3.75
CA GLU A 219 32.92 -20.03 3.11
C GLU A 219 33.24 -19.11 1.93
N PHE A 220 32.22 -18.50 1.29
CA PHE A 220 32.42 -17.55 0.19
C PHE A 220 32.86 -16.17 0.71
N ASP A 221 32.33 -15.74 1.86
CA ASP A 221 32.67 -14.45 2.48
C ASP A 221 34.09 -14.45 3.10
N GLU A 222 34.58 -15.63 3.51
CA GLU A 222 35.97 -15.81 3.97
C GLU A 222 37.00 -15.84 2.82
N LYS A 223 36.63 -16.33 1.63
CA LYS A 223 37.54 -16.36 0.46
C LYS A 223 37.54 -15.08 -0.37
N HIS A 224 36.54 -14.21 -0.23
CA HIS A 224 36.43 -12.96 -0.98
C HIS A 224 36.79 -11.70 -0.19
N GLN A 225 37.53 -11.82 0.92
CA GLN A 225 38.33 -10.71 1.47
C GLN A 225 39.56 -10.37 0.61
N VAL A 226 39.37 -10.24 -0.71
CA VAL A 226 40.36 -9.72 -1.64
C VAL A 226 40.43 -8.21 -1.47
N THR A 227 41.25 -7.81 -0.50
CA THR A 227 42.26 -6.75 -0.63
C THR A 227 41.89 -5.55 -1.51
N SER A 228 41.07 -4.63 -1.00
CA SER A 228 41.13 -3.22 -1.44
C SER A 228 42.09 -2.45 -0.53
N LYS A 229 43.36 -2.85 -0.56
CA LYS A 229 44.48 -2.12 0.07
C LYS A 229 45.27 -1.44 -1.04
N THR A 230 44.65 -0.46 -1.71
CA THR A 230 45.38 0.43 -2.61
C THR A 230 45.76 1.70 -1.86
N ALA A 231 46.99 1.64 -1.35
CA ALA A 231 47.99 2.70 -1.34
C ALA A 231 47.51 4.14 -1.11
N SER A 232 47.53 4.55 0.16
CA SER A 232 47.90 5.92 0.53
C SER A 232 49.39 6.16 0.21
N LYS A 233 49.68 6.87 -0.88
CA LYS A 233 51.01 7.43 -1.23
C LYS A 233 50.73 8.49 -2.31
N ASN A 234 51.01 9.78 -2.21
CA ASN A 234 51.95 10.49 -1.37
C ASN A 234 51.59 11.99 -1.30
N PRO A 235 52.27 12.76 -0.43
CA PRO A 235 52.08 14.18 -0.13
C PRO A 235 53.02 15.07 -0.97
N PHE A 236 52.49 16.08 -1.62
CA PHE A 236 53.20 17.21 -2.26
C PHE A 236 52.08 18.13 -2.78
N GLY A 237 51.97 19.42 -2.55
CA GLY A 237 52.76 20.44 -1.86
C GLY A 237 51.96 21.74 -2.07
N ALA A 238 52.04 22.66 -1.11
CA ALA A 238 51.56 24.05 -1.17
C ALA A 238 52.16 24.81 -2.39
N PRO A 239 51.82 26.09 -2.73
CA PRO A 239 51.28 27.14 -1.86
C PRO A 239 50.28 28.16 -2.48
N GLN A 240 49.89 29.08 -1.61
CA GLN A 240 49.18 30.36 -1.75
C GLN A 240 49.40 31.16 -3.05
N THR A 241 48.38 31.94 -3.45
CA THR A 241 48.46 33.38 -3.80
C THR A 241 47.04 33.98 -3.82
N ALA A 242 46.71 34.88 -2.88
CA ALA A 242 46.59 36.34 -3.06
C ALA A 242 45.20 36.76 -3.61
N ARG A 243 44.31 37.35 -2.79
CA ARG A 243 44.13 38.81 -2.63
C ARG A 243 44.19 39.56 -3.96
N PHE A 244 43.03 40.01 -4.44
CA PHE A 244 42.65 41.42 -4.51
C PHE A 244 41.12 41.53 -4.48
#